data_AF-A0A0Q5L6A9-F1
#
_entry.id   AF-A0A0Q5L6A9-F1
#
_cell.length_a   1.000
_cell.length_b   1.000
_cell.length_c   1.000
_cell.angle_alpha   90.00
_cell.angle_beta   90.00
_cell.angle_gamma   90.00
#
_symmetry.space_group_name_H-M   'P 1'
#
loop_
_entity.id
_entity.type
_entity.pdbx_description
1 polymer ?
#
loop_
_entity_poly.entity_id
_entity_poly.type
_entity_poly.pdbx_seq_one_letter_code
_entity_poly.pdbx_strand_id
1 'polypeptide(L)'
;MTSYAPGSGDETWSAESYDLELAYRVATNRLDGTATVTAVAATRLRSLQLDLVGLRVEKVRVDGARARSRHTAGKLTVTLPEPVEAGARLVVRVDYSGTPAPRQSPWGELGWEELDDGVIVAAQPTGAPTWFPCNDRPADKASYRISVSAEHGYTVVCNGELTDRRTTAGKVTWTYVQPEPTSTYLATVQIGRYETVPVALGTEAAPVAGLIVAPPELHDRAAHDFAPLDRMVGCFVDAFGPYPFPGYTVVVTADELEIPLEAQGAAVFGANHVDGRSGTERLIAHELAHQWFGNSVGLADWRDIWLNEGFACYAEWLWSEHDGGTTAHAHAQRTRLRLALPPHDIVVGDPGPDAMFDDRVYKRGALTLHALRLTIGDDAFFTVLREWTARHRHGVVSTDDFVELCDEVTDTTDDSLALLFAGWLDQTALPTLPRRGAGG
;
A
#
# COMPACT_ATOMS: atom_id res chain seq x y z
N MET A 1 -18.04 5.57 10.09
CA MET A 1 -17.32 4.30 10.36
C MET A 1 -17.32 3.56 9.04
N THR A 2 -16.15 3.16 8.55
CA THR A 2 -16.04 2.36 7.32
C THR A 2 -16.69 1.00 7.55
N SER A 3 -17.51 0.56 6.59
CA SER A 3 -18.25 -0.72 6.66
C SER A 3 -17.29 -1.92 6.76
N TYR A 4 -16.12 -1.80 6.13
CA TYR A 4 -15.16 -2.89 5.94
C TYR A 4 -14.23 -3.11 7.13
N ALA A 5 -13.94 -2.07 7.91
CA ALA A 5 -13.08 -2.17 9.08
C ALA A 5 -13.76 -1.51 10.29
N PRO A 6 -14.83 -2.13 10.83
CA PRO A 6 -15.63 -1.53 11.88
C PRO A 6 -14.77 -1.24 13.10
N GLY A 7 -14.82 0.01 13.54
CA GLY A 7 -14.02 0.48 14.67
C GLY A 7 -12.60 0.86 14.30
N SER A 8 -12.17 0.87 13.04
CA SER A 8 -10.90 1.47 12.63
C SER A 8 -11.08 2.95 12.29
N GLY A 9 -10.13 3.78 12.72
CA GLY A 9 -10.10 5.22 12.46
C GLY A 9 -11.17 6.06 13.16
N ASP A 10 -11.24 7.30 12.71
CA ASP A 10 -12.15 8.37 13.13
C ASP A 10 -12.34 9.33 11.93
N GLU A 11 -13.57 9.45 11.43
CA GLU A 11 -13.92 10.31 10.29
C GLU A 11 -14.05 11.79 10.66
N THR A 12 -14.03 12.12 11.96
CA THR A 12 -14.23 13.49 12.42
C THR A 12 -12.99 14.38 12.27
N TRP A 13 -11.85 13.78 11.91
CA TRP A 13 -10.57 14.45 11.66
C TRP A 13 -9.71 13.69 10.64
N SER A 14 -8.70 14.36 10.09
CA SER A 14 -7.70 13.78 9.18
C SER A 14 -6.29 14.15 9.60
N ALA A 15 -5.31 13.30 9.30
CA ALA A 15 -3.90 13.58 9.54
C ALA A 15 -3.27 14.34 8.36
N GLU A 16 -2.54 15.42 8.65
CA GLU A 16 -1.65 16.07 7.66
C GLU A 16 -0.25 15.42 7.67
N SER A 17 0.25 15.10 8.87
CA SER A 17 1.58 14.52 9.04
C SER A 17 1.71 13.71 10.32
N TYR A 18 2.59 12.71 10.25
CA TYR A 18 3.09 11.94 11.38
C TYR A 18 4.60 12.16 11.51
N ASP A 19 5.05 12.61 12.68
CA ASP A 19 6.46 12.54 13.09
C ASP A 19 6.61 11.45 14.15
N LEU A 20 7.28 10.36 13.78
CA LEU A 20 7.43 9.15 14.57
C LEU A 20 8.89 9.02 15.03
N GLU A 21 9.11 9.11 16.34
CA GLU A 21 10.40 8.87 16.98
C GLU A 21 10.33 7.53 17.71
N LEU A 22 11.01 6.51 17.18
CA LEU A 22 10.95 5.13 17.66
C LEU A 22 12.32 4.67 18.14
N ALA A 23 12.37 4.10 19.34
CA ALA A 23 13.50 3.36 19.84
C ALA A 23 13.08 1.90 20.01
N TYR A 24 13.55 1.05 19.11
CA TYR A 24 13.30 -0.39 19.16
C TYR A 24 14.51 -1.13 19.72
N ARG A 25 14.24 -2.18 20.49
CA ARG A 25 15.24 -3.10 21.02
C ARG A 25 14.91 -4.50 20.51
N VAL A 26 15.66 -4.96 19.51
CA VAL A 26 15.42 -6.25 18.87
C VAL A 26 15.50 -7.38 19.90
N ALA A 27 16.52 -7.36 20.77
CA ALA A 27 16.78 -8.44 21.72
C ALA A 27 15.69 -8.67 22.78
N THR A 28 14.78 -7.70 22.99
CA THR A 28 13.75 -7.77 24.04
C THR A 28 12.34 -7.49 23.53
N ASN A 29 12.18 -7.36 22.21
CA ASN A 29 10.97 -6.84 21.56
C ASN A 29 10.34 -5.66 22.32
N ARG A 30 11.11 -4.58 22.47
CA ARG A 30 10.65 -3.40 23.22
C ARG A 30 10.68 -2.19 22.32
N LEU A 31 9.50 -1.60 22.11
CA LEU A 31 9.32 -0.33 21.43
C LEU A 31 9.03 0.77 22.46
N ASP A 32 9.83 1.81 22.44
CA ASP A 32 9.54 3.08 23.10
C ASP A 32 9.34 4.12 21.99
N GLY A 33 8.16 4.74 21.95
CA GLY A 33 7.74 5.56 20.83
C GLY A 33 7.22 6.92 21.26
N THR A 34 7.45 7.91 20.40
CA THR A 34 6.69 9.16 20.41
C THR A 34 6.12 9.41 19.03
N ALA A 35 4.81 9.63 18.96
CA ALA A 35 4.15 10.09 17.75
C ALA A 35 3.67 11.53 17.95
N THR A 36 4.02 12.40 17.02
CA THR A 36 3.46 13.75 16.91
C THR A 36 2.60 13.80 15.65
N VAL A 37 1.29 13.85 15.85
CA VAL A 37 0.29 13.89 14.77
C VAL A 37 -0.14 15.33 14.59
N THR A 38 0.04 15.85 13.38
CA THR A 38 -0.65 17.07 12.97
C THR A 38 -2.00 16.67 12.39
N ALA A 39 -3.07 17.08 13.04
CA ALA A 39 -4.44 16.76 12.67
C ALA A 39 -5.22 17.99 12.21
N VAL A 40 -6.18 17.79 11.32
CA VAL A 40 -7.18 18.78 10.93
C VAL A 40 -8.56 18.26 11.28
N ALA A 41 -9.35 19.09 11.97
CA ALA A 41 -10.70 18.76 12.33
C ALA A 41 -11.61 18.79 11.09
N ALA A 42 -12.21 17.66 10.70
CA ALA A 42 -13.22 17.62 9.62
C ALA A 42 -14.58 18.14 10.10
N THR A 43 -14.85 18.01 11.40
CA THR A 43 -16.03 18.55 12.09
C THR A 43 -15.61 19.23 13.39
N ARG A 44 -16.53 19.92 14.08
CA ARG A 44 -16.21 20.51 15.39
C ARG A 44 -15.90 19.40 16.41
N LEU A 45 -14.70 19.42 16.99
CA LEU A 45 -14.22 18.40 17.92
C LEU A 45 -14.27 18.87 19.38
N ARG A 46 -14.64 17.96 20.28
CA ARG A 46 -14.35 18.06 21.74
C ARG A 46 -13.40 16.96 22.21
N SER A 47 -13.25 15.94 21.39
CA SER A 47 -12.32 14.83 21.55
C SER A 47 -11.99 14.30 20.17
N LEU A 48 -10.86 13.61 20.05
CA LEU A 48 -10.50 12.82 18.88
C LEU A 48 -10.10 11.42 19.31
N GLN A 49 -10.22 10.46 18.40
CA GLN A 49 -9.79 9.09 18.61
C GLN A 49 -8.62 8.73 17.70
N LEU A 50 -7.63 8.06 18.27
CA LEU A 50 -6.51 7.41 17.58
C LEU A 50 -6.60 5.90 17.84
N ASP A 51 -6.25 5.09 16.87
CA ASP A 51 -6.02 3.66 17.02
C ASP A 51 -4.62 3.41 17.55
N LEU A 52 -4.49 2.58 18.59
CA LEU A 52 -3.21 2.08 19.11
C LEU A 52 -3.45 0.74 19.80
N VAL A 53 -2.87 -0.34 19.30
CA VAL A 53 -3.11 -1.72 19.73
C VAL A 53 -1.86 -2.29 20.38
N GLY A 54 -2.02 -3.04 21.48
CA GLY A 54 -0.93 -3.73 22.18
C GLY A 54 0.03 -2.84 23.00
N LEU A 55 0.14 -1.55 22.65
CA LEU A 55 1.08 -0.62 23.28
C LEU A 55 0.41 0.25 24.34
N ARG A 56 1.17 0.65 25.36
CA ARG A 56 0.68 1.45 26.48
C ARG A 56 0.93 2.93 26.24
N VAL A 57 -0.13 3.74 26.32
CA VAL A 57 -0.02 5.20 26.34
C VAL A 57 0.50 5.67 27.69
N GLU A 58 1.57 6.46 27.69
CA GLU A 58 2.16 7.03 28.90
C GLU A 58 1.71 8.48 29.11
N LYS A 59 1.68 9.26 28.02
CA LYS A 59 1.39 10.68 28.09
C LYS A 59 0.82 11.19 26.77
N VAL A 60 -0.14 12.11 26.89
CA VAL A 60 -0.73 12.80 25.75
C VAL A 60 -0.68 14.31 25.95
N ARG A 61 -0.30 15.03 24.91
CA ARG A 61 -0.38 16.49 24.82
C ARG A 61 -1.17 16.91 23.58
N VAL A 62 -1.92 17.99 23.70
CA VAL A 62 -2.57 18.69 22.59
C VAL A 62 -2.02 20.11 22.60
N ASP A 63 -1.43 20.54 21.48
CA ASP A 63 -0.79 21.85 21.31
C ASP A 63 0.19 22.19 22.46
N GLY A 64 0.96 21.18 22.87
CA GLY A 64 1.94 21.28 23.96
C GLY A 64 1.36 21.18 25.38
N ALA A 65 0.05 21.40 25.57
CA ALA A 65 -0.62 21.27 26.86
C ALA A 65 -0.97 19.81 27.17
N ARG A 66 -0.91 19.41 28.45
CA ARG A 66 -1.29 18.04 28.86
C ARG A 66 -2.80 17.84 28.65
N ALA A 67 -3.17 16.77 27.94
CA ALA A 67 -4.57 16.41 27.71
C ALA A 67 -5.00 15.25 28.61
N ARG A 68 -6.31 15.18 28.90
CA ARG A 68 -6.89 13.97 29.49
C ARG A 68 -7.08 12.96 28.36
N SER A 69 -6.76 11.70 28.63
CA SER A 69 -6.95 10.64 27.66
C SER A 69 -7.41 9.35 28.33
N ARG A 70 -8.07 8.51 27.54
CA ARG A 70 -8.47 7.17 27.92
C ARG A 70 -8.12 6.21 26.79
N HIS A 71 -7.34 5.18 27.11
CA HIS A 71 -6.96 4.13 26.16
C HIS A 71 -7.66 2.82 26.57
N THR A 72 -8.54 2.32 25.71
CA THR A 72 -9.27 1.07 25.95
C THR A 72 -9.51 0.36 24.63
N ALA A 73 -9.44 -0.98 24.61
CA ALA A 73 -9.80 -1.79 23.45
C ALA A 73 -9.20 -1.28 22.11
N GLY A 74 -7.91 -0.92 22.11
CA GLY A 74 -7.23 -0.43 20.91
C GLY A 74 -7.51 1.04 20.54
N LYS A 75 -8.35 1.75 21.30
CA LYS A 75 -8.75 3.14 21.03
C LYS A 75 -8.26 4.10 22.08
N LEU A 76 -7.48 5.08 21.67
CA LEU A 76 -7.04 6.23 22.46
C LEU A 76 -7.98 7.41 22.21
N THR A 77 -8.88 7.69 23.15
CA THR A 77 -9.69 8.91 23.15
C THR A 77 -8.93 10.03 23.85
N VAL A 78 -8.69 11.13 23.14
CA VAL A 78 -8.04 12.34 23.67
C VAL A 78 -9.11 13.42 23.85
N THR A 79 -9.33 13.88 25.08
CA THR A 79 -10.23 15.01 25.36
C THR A 79 -9.49 16.32 25.12
N LEU A 80 -10.04 17.16 24.25
CA LEU A 80 -9.45 18.45 23.92
C LEU A 80 -9.68 19.46 25.06
N PRO A 81 -8.67 20.26 25.45
CA PRO A 81 -8.85 21.28 26.49
C PRO A 81 -9.93 22.31 26.14
N GLU A 82 -10.00 22.67 24.87
CA GLU A 82 -11.02 23.54 24.29
C GLU A 82 -11.57 22.88 23.01
N PRO A 83 -12.83 23.16 22.63
CA PRO A 83 -13.36 22.68 21.36
C PRO A 83 -12.58 23.22 20.17
N VAL A 84 -12.33 22.39 19.17
CA VAL A 84 -11.66 22.76 17.91
C VAL A 84 -12.71 22.84 16.80
N GLU A 85 -12.75 23.96 16.06
CA GLU A 85 -13.70 24.13 14.94
C GLU A 85 -13.29 23.30 13.72
N ALA A 86 -14.26 23.00 12.85
CA ALA A 86 -13.97 22.37 11.56
C ALA A 86 -12.99 23.22 10.73
N GLY A 87 -12.05 22.55 10.07
CA GLY A 87 -10.94 23.14 9.32
C GLY A 87 -9.77 23.63 10.16
N ALA A 88 -9.88 23.64 11.50
CA ALA A 88 -8.76 24.04 12.36
C ALA A 88 -7.77 22.89 12.58
N ARG A 89 -6.49 23.25 12.64
CA ARG A 89 -5.37 22.35 12.90
C ARG A 89 -5.08 22.25 14.40
N LEU A 90 -4.67 21.07 14.83
CA LEU A 90 -4.15 20.80 16.17
C LEU A 90 -2.99 19.80 16.11
N VAL A 91 -2.13 19.80 17.12
CA VAL A 91 -1.00 18.86 17.23
C VAL A 91 -1.18 17.96 18.44
N VAL A 92 -1.29 16.65 18.20
CA VAL A 92 -1.40 15.63 19.24
C VAL A 92 -0.07 14.90 19.38
N ARG A 93 0.58 15.02 20.54
CA ARG A 93 1.78 14.24 20.85
C ARG A 93 1.43 13.12 21.83
N VAL A 94 1.77 11.89 21.48
CA VAL A 94 1.54 10.68 22.27
C VAL A 94 2.90 10.02 22.55
N ASP A 95 3.26 9.94 23.83
CA ASP A 95 4.38 9.12 24.29
C ASP A 95 3.81 7.73 24.69
N TYR A 96 4.39 6.65 24.18
CA TYR A 96 3.90 5.28 24.37
C TYR A 96 5.03 4.26 24.40
N SER A 97 4.79 3.09 24.99
CA SER A 97 5.78 2.02 25.01
C SER A 97 5.14 0.64 25.18
N GLY A 98 5.89 -0.40 24.85
CA GLY A 98 5.45 -1.78 25.06
C GLY A 98 6.17 -2.78 24.18
N THR A 99 5.58 -3.97 24.13
CA THR A 99 6.01 -5.06 23.25
C THR A 99 5.04 -5.11 22.09
N PRO A 100 5.40 -4.56 20.92
CA PRO A 100 4.55 -4.60 19.75
C PRO A 100 4.40 -6.05 19.27
N ALA A 101 3.24 -6.36 18.71
CA ALA A 101 2.90 -7.69 18.21
C ALA A 101 1.84 -7.52 17.12
N PRO A 102 1.71 -8.47 16.19
CA PRO A 102 0.68 -8.37 15.18
C PRO A 102 -0.68 -8.50 15.86
N ARG A 103 -1.67 -7.79 15.33
CA ARG A 103 -3.05 -7.94 15.78
C ARG A 103 -3.71 -9.10 15.04
N GLN A 104 -4.51 -9.87 15.76
CA GLN A 104 -5.41 -10.84 15.15
C GLN A 104 -6.55 -10.10 14.43
N SER A 105 -6.85 -10.52 13.21
CA SER A 105 -7.95 -9.98 12.41
C SER A 105 -8.63 -11.07 11.59
N PRO A 106 -9.81 -10.80 10.99
CA PRO A 106 -10.42 -11.71 10.02
C PRO A 106 -9.53 -11.99 8.79
N TRP A 107 -8.54 -11.14 8.52
CA TRP A 107 -7.62 -11.23 7.38
C TRP A 107 -6.24 -11.78 7.76
N GLY A 108 -6.12 -12.40 8.94
CA GLY A 108 -4.86 -12.91 9.46
C GLY A 108 -4.19 -11.98 10.47
N GLU A 109 -2.91 -12.24 10.72
CA GLU A 109 -2.06 -11.44 11.59
C GLU A 109 -1.57 -10.20 10.85
N LEU A 110 -1.80 -9.02 11.42
CA LEU A 110 -1.48 -7.74 10.76
C LEU A 110 -0.60 -6.87 11.65
N GLY A 111 0.33 -6.14 11.04
CA GLY A 111 1.10 -5.08 11.67
C GLY A 111 2.53 -5.48 11.97
N TRP A 112 2.98 -5.20 13.18
CA TRP A 112 4.35 -5.42 13.62
C TRP A 112 4.62 -6.87 13.97
N GLU A 113 5.47 -7.54 13.20
CA GLU A 113 5.85 -8.94 13.39
C GLU A 113 7.35 -9.06 13.65
N GLU A 114 7.71 -9.87 14.65
CA GLU A 114 9.10 -10.25 14.90
C GLU A 114 9.48 -11.38 13.95
N LEU A 115 10.63 -11.22 13.31
CA LEU A 115 11.28 -12.27 12.52
C LEU A 115 12.26 -13.05 13.39
N ASP A 116 12.80 -14.16 12.88
CA ASP A 116 13.86 -14.93 13.56
C ASP A 116 15.05 -14.02 13.94
N ASP A 117 15.39 -13.05 13.09
CA ASP A 117 16.36 -11.98 13.37
C ASP A 117 15.95 -10.64 12.74
N GLY A 118 15.00 -9.94 13.36
CA GLY A 118 14.58 -8.63 12.88
C GLY A 118 13.10 -8.34 13.07
N VAL A 119 12.57 -7.45 12.24
CA VAL A 119 11.17 -7.03 12.23
C VAL A 119 10.71 -6.78 10.80
N ILE A 120 9.47 -7.17 10.54
CA ILE A 120 8.68 -6.77 9.38
C ILE A 120 7.40 -6.06 9.86
N VAL A 121 6.98 -5.01 9.15
CA VAL A 121 5.67 -4.40 9.35
C VAL A 121 4.82 -4.56 8.10
N ALA A 122 3.77 -5.37 8.21
CA ALA A 122 2.78 -5.69 7.19
C ALA A 122 1.39 -5.21 7.62
N ALA A 123 0.99 -3.98 7.24
CA ALA A 123 -0.12 -3.29 7.90
C ALA A 123 -1.45 -3.28 7.14
N GLN A 124 -1.54 -3.86 5.94
CA GLN A 124 -2.81 -3.93 5.22
C GLN A 124 -3.79 -4.91 5.90
N PRO A 125 -5.09 -4.58 6.06
CA PRO A 125 -5.74 -3.28 5.87
C PRO A 125 -5.71 -2.37 7.11
N THR A 126 -5.46 -2.89 8.31
CA THR A 126 -5.59 -2.13 9.58
C THR A 126 -4.57 -2.48 10.68
N GLY A 127 -3.35 -2.82 10.26
CA GLY A 127 -2.26 -3.26 11.12
C GLY A 127 -1.36 -2.13 11.65
N ALA A 128 -1.43 -0.92 11.09
CA ALA A 128 -0.62 0.23 11.50
C ALA A 128 -0.68 0.57 13.01
N PRO A 129 -1.83 0.44 13.70
CA PRO A 129 -1.97 0.71 15.12
C PRO A 129 -1.10 -0.16 16.04
N THR A 130 -0.52 -1.25 15.54
CA THR A 130 0.35 -2.13 16.32
C THR A 130 1.72 -1.52 16.64
N TRP A 131 2.10 -0.42 15.95
CA TRP A 131 3.39 0.23 16.15
C TRP A 131 3.35 1.74 16.31
N PHE A 132 2.27 2.43 15.89
CA PHE A 132 2.09 3.85 16.17
C PHE A 132 0.61 4.27 16.27
N PRO A 133 0.30 5.33 17.06
CA PRO A 133 -1.06 5.83 17.16
C PRO A 133 -1.47 6.58 15.89
N CYS A 134 -2.56 6.18 15.24
CA CYS A 134 -2.97 6.71 13.95
C CYS A 134 -4.49 6.76 13.73
N ASN A 135 -4.92 7.43 12.67
CA ASN A 135 -6.27 7.32 12.14
C ASN A 135 -6.28 6.26 11.04
N ASP A 136 -6.51 5.00 11.43
CA ASP A 136 -6.21 3.87 10.58
C ASP A 136 -7.29 3.59 9.53
N ARG A 137 -7.32 4.44 8.49
CA ARG A 137 -8.25 4.39 7.36
C ARG A 137 -7.48 4.53 6.04
N PRO A 138 -7.87 3.80 4.99
CA PRO A 138 -7.17 3.87 3.69
C PRO A 138 -7.18 5.30 3.13
N ALA A 139 -8.28 6.02 3.32
CA ALA A 139 -8.45 7.38 2.80
C ALA A 139 -7.69 8.47 3.59
N ASP A 140 -7.25 8.21 4.83
CA ASP A 140 -6.56 9.22 5.65
C ASP A 140 -5.05 9.24 5.37
N LYS A 141 -4.70 9.70 4.17
CA LYS A 141 -3.30 9.80 3.72
C LYS A 141 -2.60 10.99 4.35
N ALA A 142 -1.36 10.79 4.80
CA ALA A 142 -0.55 11.83 5.45
C ALA A 142 0.91 11.77 5.00
N SER A 143 1.68 12.82 5.27
CA SER A 143 3.14 12.79 5.14
C SER A 143 3.79 12.18 6.38
N TYR A 144 4.99 11.63 6.24
CA TYR A 144 5.69 10.95 7.34
C TYR A 144 7.13 11.44 7.48
N ARG A 145 7.53 11.62 8.74
CA ARG A 145 8.93 11.60 9.15
C ARG A 145 9.07 10.45 10.15
N ILE A 146 9.92 9.46 9.83
CA ILE A 146 10.07 8.26 10.66
C ILE A 146 11.53 8.16 11.09
N SER A 147 11.78 8.24 12.39
CA SER A 147 13.08 8.02 13.00
C SER A 147 13.06 6.73 13.80
N VAL A 148 13.95 5.80 13.47
CA VAL A 148 14.03 4.51 14.16
C VAL A 148 15.45 4.28 14.66
N SER A 149 15.58 4.06 15.96
CA SER A 149 16.82 3.66 16.62
C SER A 149 16.81 2.17 16.92
N ALA A 150 17.81 1.44 16.44
CA ALA A 150 18.01 0.00 16.69
C ALA A 150 19.46 -0.29 17.10
N GLU A 151 19.73 -1.49 17.60
CA GLU A 151 21.07 -1.95 17.96
C GLU A 151 22.05 -1.89 16.76
N HIS A 152 23.33 -1.65 17.05
CA HIS A 152 24.36 -1.72 16.03
C HIS A 152 24.40 -3.09 15.35
N GLY A 153 24.58 -3.10 14.02
CA GLY A 153 24.54 -4.30 13.20
C GLY A 153 23.20 -4.55 12.50
N TYR A 154 22.14 -3.82 12.88
CA TYR A 154 20.90 -3.80 12.13
C TYR A 154 20.84 -2.60 11.17
N THR A 155 20.27 -2.83 10.01
CA THR A 155 19.83 -1.84 9.03
C THR A 155 18.32 -1.65 9.21
N VAL A 156 17.88 -0.39 9.23
CA VAL A 156 16.45 -0.06 9.23
C VAL A 156 16.08 0.48 7.86
N VAL A 157 14.96 0.04 7.29
CA VAL A 157 14.34 0.61 6.10
C VAL A 157 12.92 1.05 6.46
N CYS A 158 12.54 2.27 6.11
CA CYS A 158 11.18 2.81 6.24
C CYS A 158 10.77 3.48 4.92
N ASN A 159 9.51 3.91 4.83
CA ASN A 159 9.05 4.70 3.69
C ASN A 159 9.80 6.03 3.57
N GLY A 160 10.01 6.48 2.34
CA GLY A 160 10.60 7.77 2.00
C GLY A 160 12.12 7.74 1.82
N GLU A 161 12.72 8.92 1.74
CA GLU A 161 14.15 9.08 1.54
C GLU A 161 14.90 9.08 2.88
N LEU A 162 16.03 8.37 2.94
CA LEU A 162 16.94 8.42 4.09
C LEU A 162 17.65 9.79 4.14
N THR A 163 17.31 10.60 5.13
CA THR A 163 17.84 11.98 5.27
C THR A 163 18.88 12.14 6.37
N ASP A 164 18.88 11.26 7.38
CA ASP A 164 19.89 11.26 8.45
C ASP A 164 20.17 9.84 8.94
N ARG A 165 21.44 9.58 9.27
CA ARG A 165 21.90 8.34 9.90
C ARG A 165 22.93 8.68 10.96
N ARG A 166 22.61 8.38 12.22
CA ARG A 166 23.44 8.74 13.37
C ARG A 166 23.72 7.55 14.28
N THR A 167 24.99 7.35 14.60
CA THR A 167 25.41 6.33 15.58
C THR A 167 25.65 6.98 16.94
N THR A 168 25.01 6.45 17.99
CA THR A 168 25.20 6.91 19.38
C THR A 168 25.11 5.73 20.34
N ALA A 169 26.10 5.57 21.23
CA ALA A 169 26.08 4.61 22.35
C ALA A 169 25.62 3.18 21.98
N GLY A 170 26.19 2.60 20.91
CA GLY A 170 25.88 1.23 20.47
C GLY A 170 24.55 1.07 19.72
N LYS A 171 23.88 2.17 19.39
CA LYS A 171 22.68 2.21 18.55
C LYS A 171 22.91 3.03 17.29
N VAL A 172 22.15 2.73 16.25
CA VAL A 172 22.08 3.52 15.01
C VAL A 172 20.65 4.00 14.85
N THR A 173 20.49 5.31 14.70
CA THR A 173 19.22 5.96 14.38
C THR A 173 19.20 6.31 12.89
N TRP A 174 18.16 5.87 12.21
CA TRP A 174 17.88 6.18 10.81
C TRP A 174 16.67 7.10 10.74
N THR A 175 16.73 8.15 9.92
CA THR A 175 15.61 9.06 9.69
C THR A 175 15.20 9.03 8.23
N TYR A 176 13.94 8.71 7.99
CA TYR A 176 13.30 8.77 6.69
C TYR A 176 12.27 9.90 6.61
N VAL A 177 12.14 10.50 5.44
CA VAL A 177 11.13 11.53 5.15
C VAL A 177 10.35 11.13 3.89
N GLN A 178 9.04 10.98 4.04
CA GLN A 178 8.09 10.70 2.97
C GLN A 178 7.12 11.90 2.88
N PRO A 179 7.41 12.90 2.03
CA PRO A 179 6.53 14.05 1.87
C PRO A 179 5.22 13.71 1.13
N GLU A 180 5.25 12.68 0.27
CA GLU A 180 4.07 12.23 -0.47
C GLU A 180 3.02 11.63 0.49
N PRO A 181 1.73 12.00 0.33
CA PRO A 181 0.64 11.40 1.11
C PRO A 181 0.65 9.87 1.04
N THR A 182 0.67 9.22 2.22
CA THR A 182 0.76 7.77 2.39
C THR A 182 -0.37 7.31 3.31
N SER A 183 -1.13 6.27 2.91
CA SER A 183 -2.11 5.63 3.80
C SER A 183 -1.40 4.91 4.94
N THR A 184 -2.00 4.84 6.12
CA THR A 184 -1.38 4.22 7.31
C THR A 184 -0.95 2.77 7.08
N TYR A 185 -1.74 2.00 6.31
CA TYR A 185 -1.45 0.59 6.02
C TYR A 185 -0.21 0.37 5.13
N LEU A 186 0.22 1.39 4.40
CA LEU A 186 1.42 1.37 3.54
C LEU A 186 2.68 1.84 4.27
N ALA A 187 2.52 2.39 5.49
CA ALA A 187 3.63 2.76 6.33
C ALA A 187 4.27 1.50 6.93
N THR A 188 5.59 1.37 6.77
CA THR A 188 6.34 0.17 7.12
C THR A 188 7.66 0.49 7.81
N VAL A 189 8.14 -0.47 8.58
CA VAL A 189 9.48 -0.52 9.17
C VAL A 189 10.02 -1.93 8.95
N GLN A 190 11.18 -2.04 8.33
CA GLN A 190 11.93 -3.28 8.17
C GLN A 190 13.23 -3.15 8.97
N ILE A 191 13.51 -4.11 9.83
CA ILE A 191 14.74 -4.15 10.62
C ILE A 191 15.38 -5.51 10.41
N GLY A 192 16.63 -5.54 9.99
CA GLY A 192 17.35 -6.80 9.79
C GLY A 192 18.83 -6.58 9.52
N ARG A 193 19.59 -7.67 9.39
CA ARG A 193 21.02 -7.62 9.05
C ARG A 193 21.18 -7.50 7.55
N TYR A 194 20.89 -6.31 7.04
CA TYR A 194 20.88 -6.07 5.60
C TYR A 194 22.09 -5.31 5.11
N GLU A 195 22.54 -5.66 3.91
CA GLU A 195 23.35 -4.82 3.05
C GLU A 195 22.45 -4.12 2.01
N THR A 196 22.91 -2.97 1.51
CA THR A 196 22.15 -2.16 0.56
C THR A 196 22.95 -1.99 -0.72
N VAL A 197 22.36 -2.40 -1.85
CA VAL A 197 22.95 -2.30 -3.18
C VAL A 197 22.11 -1.35 -4.03
N PRO A 198 22.67 -0.22 -4.49
CA PRO A 198 22.01 0.63 -5.47
C PRO A 198 21.86 -0.09 -6.81
N VAL A 199 20.71 0.09 -7.44
CA VAL A 199 20.40 -0.44 -8.78
C VAL A 199 19.84 0.67 -9.65
N ALA A 200 20.17 0.64 -10.94
CA ALA A 200 19.61 1.56 -11.92
C ALA A 200 18.24 1.04 -12.35
N LEU A 201 17.19 1.87 -12.25
CA LEU A 201 15.83 1.50 -12.63
C LEU A 201 15.24 2.51 -13.63
N GLY A 202 14.29 2.04 -14.42
CA GLY A 202 13.62 2.84 -15.44
C GLY A 202 14.45 3.03 -16.70
N THR A 203 14.00 3.93 -17.57
CA THR A 203 14.65 4.23 -18.84
C THR A 203 15.58 5.44 -18.70
N GLU A 204 16.48 5.66 -19.67
CA GLU A 204 17.29 6.88 -19.69
C GLU A 204 16.44 8.17 -19.69
N ALA A 205 15.24 8.11 -20.28
CA ALA A 205 14.30 9.23 -20.32
C ALA A 205 13.50 9.40 -19.02
N ALA A 206 13.39 8.36 -18.21
CA ALA A 206 12.64 8.34 -16.95
C ALA A 206 13.37 7.47 -15.89
N PRO A 207 14.52 7.93 -15.37
CA PRO A 207 15.27 7.17 -14.38
C PRO A 207 14.57 7.19 -13.02
N VAL A 208 14.65 6.07 -12.30
CA VAL A 208 14.15 5.91 -10.93
C VAL A 208 15.31 5.46 -10.03
N ALA A 209 15.45 6.07 -8.87
CA ALA A 209 16.44 5.62 -7.89
C ALA A 209 16.04 4.25 -7.34
N GLY A 210 16.90 3.25 -7.48
CA GLY A 210 16.63 1.88 -7.04
C GLY A 210 17.57 1.42 -5.93
N LEU A 211 17.03 0.68 -4.97
CA LEU A 211 17.81 -0.01 -3.94
C LEU A 211 17.33 -1.47 -3.83
N ILE A 212 18.26 -2.39 -3.66
CA ILE A 212 18.00 -3.76 -3.17
C ILE A 212 18.64 -3.87 -1.78
N VAL A 213 17.85 -4.24 -0.79
CA VAL A 213 18.25 -4.38 0.60
C VAL A 213 18.01 -5.83 1.03
N ALA A 214 19.06 -6.58 1.36
CA ALA A 214 18.95 -8.02 1.63
C ALA A 214 20.02 -8.50 2.62
N PRO A 215 19.83 -9.65 3.28
CA PRO A 215 20.90 -10.36 3.95
C PRO A 215 22.07 -10.63 2.99
N PRO A 216 23.34 -10.50 3.43
CA PRO A 216 24.53 -10.77 2.61
C PRO A 216 24.46 -12.07 1.81
N GLU A 217 23.96 -13.14 2.42
CA GLU A 217 23.84 -14.48 1.85
C GLU A 217 22.78 -14.62 0.74
N LEU A 218 21.85 -13.67 0.63
CA LEU A 218 20.80 -13.67 -0.40
C LEU A 218 21.12 -12.75 -1.58
N HIS A 219 22.20 -11.96 -1.53
CA HIS A 219 22.51 -10.95 -2.55
C HIS A 219 22.60 -11.51 -3.98
N ASP A 220 23.27 -12.65 -4.17
CA ASP A 220 23.41 -13.24 -5.51
C ASP A 220 22.06 -13.71 -6.07
N ARG A 221 21.18 -14.23 -5.20
CA ARG A 221 19.83 -14.66 -5.60
C ARG A 221 18.94 -13.46 -5.90
N ALA A 222 18.98 -12.44 -5.05
CA ALA A 222 18.26 -11.19 -5.27
C ALA A 222 18.71 -10.50 -6.56
N ALA A 223 20.02 -10.40 -6.80
CA ALA A 223 20.56 -9.83 -8.04
C ALA A 223 20.09 -10.61 -9.28
N HIS A 224 19.92 -11.93 -9.19
CA HIS A 224 19.39 -12.74 -10.27
C HIS A 224 17.88 -12.53 -10.49
N ASP A 225 17.07 -12.67 -9.43
CA ASP A 225 15.60 -12.63 -9.54
C ASP A 225 15.07 -11.22 -9.84
N PHE A 226 15.73 -10.17 -9.35
CA PHE A 226 15.38 -8.78 -9.65
C PHE A 226 16.12 -8.20 -10.87
N ALA A 227 16.86 -9.01 -11.62
CA ALA A 227 17.54 -8.56 -12.84
C ALA A 227 16.60 -7.89 -13.87
N PRO A 228 15.32 -8.31 -14.04
CA PRO A 228 14.39 -7.64 -14.96
C PRO A 228 13.77 -6.34 -14.44
N LEU A 229 14.03 -5.94 -13.19
CA LEU A 229 13.29 -4.88 -12.51
C LEU A 229 13.41 -3.51 -13.21
N ASP A 230 14.55 -3.20 -13.80
CA ASP A 230 14.76 -1.96 -14.57
C ASP A 230 13.82 -1.88 -15.79
N ARG A 231 13.69 -2.99 -16.52
CA ARG A 231 12.80 -3.15 -17.68
C ARG A 231 11.34 -3.16 -17.26
N MET A 232 11.00 -3.77 -16.11
CA MET A 232 9.65 -3.72 -15.55
C MET A 232 9.23 -2.28 -15.24
N VAL A 233 10.11 -1.50 -14.60
CA VAL A 233 9.86 -0.07 -14.34
C VAL A 233 9.66 0.68 -15.65
N GLY A 234 10.49 0.43 -16.68
CA GLY A 234 10.30 1.02 -18.01
C GLY A 234 8.95 0.69 -18.63
N CYS A 235 8.57 -0.59 -18.65
CA CYS A 235 7.28 -1.05 -19.16
C CYS A 235 6.09 -0.38 -18.47
N PHE A 236 6.15 -0.20 -17.15
CA PHE A 236 5.07 0.40 -16.38
C PHE A 236 5.06 1.93 -16.48
N VAL A 237 6.22 2.58 -16.63
CA VAL A 237 6.27 4.00 -16.94
C VAL A 237 5.61 4.29 -18.30
N ASP A 238 5.86 3.44 -19.30
CA ASP A 238 5.24 3.59 -20.62
C ASP A 238 3.71 3.37 -20.57
N ALA A 239 3.27 2.35 -19.81
CA ALA A 239 1.86 1.99 -19.72
C ALA A 239 1.03 2.91 -18.81
N PHE A 240 1.61 3.35 -17.69
CA PHE A 240 0.89 4.02 -16.59
C PHE A 240 1.32 5.46 -16.37
N GLY A 241 2.40 5.92 -17.00
CA GLY A 241 2.97 7.25 -16.78
C GLY A 241 4.07 7.27 -15.72
N PRO A 242 4.64 8.46 -15.41
CA PRO A 242 5.83 8.58 -14.57
C PRO A 242 5.71 7.87 -13.22
N TYR A 243 6.82 7.28 -12.75
CA TYR A 243 6.88 6.66 -11.42
C TYR A 243 6.54 7.68 -10.31
N PRO A 244 5.67 7.33 -9.34
CA PRO A 244 5.07 8.33 -8.47
C PRO A 244 5.90 8.74 -7.24
N PHE A 245 7.05 8.10 -6.98
CA PHE A 245 7.87 8.37 -5.79
C PHE A 245 9.33 8.70 -6.15
N PRO A 246 10.14 9.24 -5.21
CA PRO A 246 11.55 9.56 -5.49
C PRO A 246 12.43 8.34 -5.82
N GLY A 247 12.04 7.15 -5.33
CA GLY A 247 12.74 5.91 -5.59
C GLY A 247 11.91 4.68 -5.25
N TYR A 248 12.46 3.51 -5.58
CA TYR A 248 11.87 2.20 -5.29
C TYR A 248 12.89 1.32 -4.58
N THR A 249 12.51 0.77 -3.44
CA THR A 249 13.35 -0.13 -2.64
C THR A 249 12.76 -1.53 -2.61
N VAL A 250 13.54 -2.52 -2.99
CA VAL A 250 13.20 -3.92 -2.72
C VAL A 250 13.90 -4.35 -1.44
N VAL A 251 13.14 -4.86 -0.48
CA VAL A 251 13.66 -5.48 0.74
C VAL A 251 13.44 -6.99 0.63
N VAL A 252 14.50 -7.77 0.84
CA VAL A 252 14.41 -9.22 0.96
C VAL A 252 14.70 -9.57 2.42
N THR A 253 13.76 -10.23 3.09
CA THR A 253 13.96 -10.78 4.45
C THR A 253 14.50 -12.21 4.37
N ALA A 254 15.20 -12.64 5.43
CA ALA A 254 15.69 -14.02 5.55
C ALA A 254 14.54 -15.03 5.78
N ASP A 255 13.44 -14.57 6.35
CA ASP A 255 12.29 -15.39 6.69
C ASP A 255 11.39 -15.62 5.47
N GLU A 256 10.56 -16.66 5.54
CA GLU A 256 9.56 -16.93 4.52
C GLU A 256 8.36 -16.01 4.71
N LEU A 257 7.84 -15.46 3.61
CA LEU A 257 6.59 -14.72 3.61
C LEU A 257 5.55 -15.50 2.79
N GLU A 258 4.31 -15.53 3.27
CA GLU A 258 3.21 -16.16 2.51
C GLU A 258 2.98 -15.43 1.19
N ILE A 259 2.96 -14.10 1.26
CA ILE A 259 2.87 -13.19 0.12
C ILE A 259 3.87 -12.03 0.30
N PRO A 260 4.43 -11.51 -0.80
CA PRO A 260 5.15 -10.24 -0.76
C PRO A 260 4.24 -9.09 -0.30
N LEU A 261 4.85 -8.01 0.16
CA LEU A 261 4.13 -6.84 0.68
C LEU A 261 4.41 -5.61 -0.16
N GLU A 262 3.35 -4.86 -0.45
CA GLU A 262 3.40 -3.55 -1.08
C GLU A 262 3.46 -2.45 0.00
N ALA A 263 4.63 -1.80 0.12
CA ALA A 263 4.77 -0.59 0.91
C ALA A 263 4.92 0.62 -0.02
N GLN A 264 4.57 1.82 0.45
CA GLN A 264 4.77 3.00 -0.39
C GLN A 264 6.27 3.25 -0.63
N GLY A 265 6.68 3.21 -1.90
CA GLY A 265 8.08 3.33 -2.32
C GLY A 265 8.91 2.07 -2.12
N ALA A 266 8.32 0.94 -1.73
CA ALA A 266 9.04 -0.30 -1.51
C ALA A 266 8.21 -1.58 -1.74
N ALA A 267 8.90 -2.70 -1.93
CA ALA A 267 8.28 -4.03 -1.84
C ALA A 267 9.12 -4.93 -0.95
N VAL A 268 8.47 -5.83 -0.22
CA VAL A 268 9.12 -6.73 0.74
C VAL A 268 8.88 -8.18 0.32
N PHE A 269 9.96 -8.95 0.19
CA PHE A 269 9.93 -10.35 -0.23
C PHE A 269 10.56 -11.25 0.82
N GLY A 270 9.95 -12.42 1.05
CA GLY A 270 10.58 -13.50 1.81
C GLY A 270 11.63 -14.24 1.01
N ALA A 271 12.55 -14.92 1.70
CA ALA A 271 13.61 -15.70 1.06
C ALA A 271 13.05 -16.83 0.16
N ASN A 272 11.85 -17.34 0.45
CA ASN A 272 11.11 -18.31 -0.35
C ASN A 272 10.70 -17.78 -1.73
N HIS A 273 10.66 -16.46 -1.92
CA HIS A 273 10.37 -15.83 -3.20
C HIS A 273 11.62 -15.39 -3.98
N VAL A 274 12.80 -15.59 -3.41
CA VAL A 274 14.09 -15.16 -3.96
C VAL A 274 15.05 -16.37 -3.99
N ASP A 275 14.75 -17.34 -4.86
CA ASP A 275 15.45 -18.61 -4.97
C ASP A 275 16.57 -18.62 -6.03
N GLY A 276 16.72 -17.53 -6.78
CA GLY A 276 17.71 -17.39 -7.86
C GLY A 276 17.34 -18.20 -9.11
N ARG A 277 16.05 -18.38 -9.38
CA ARG A 277 15.53 -19.13 -10.54
C ARG A 277 14.49 -18.37 -11.36
N SER A 278 14.28 -17.08 -11.08
CA SER A 278 13.31 -16.22 -11.77
C SER A 278 11.86 -16.73 -11.70
N GLY A 279 11.51 -17.49 -10.66
CA GLY A 279 10.17 -18.08 -10.50
C GLY A 279 9.09 -17.10 -10.07
N THR A 280 9.48 -15.90 -9.62
CA THR A 280 8.62 -14.94 -8.94
C THR A 280 8.46 -13.61 -9.67
N GLU A 281 8.91 -13.49 -10.92
CA GLU A 281 8.77 -12.26 -11.73
C GLU A 281 7.34 -11.71 -11.76
N ARG A 282 6.34 -12.60 -11.81
CA ARG A 282 4.92 -12.23 -11.73
C ARG A 282 4.61 -11.43 -10.45
N LEU A 283 5.13 -11.86 -9.31
CA LEU A 283 4.95 -11.18 -8.03
C LEU A 283 5.74 -9.86 -7.99
N ILE A 284 6.96 -9.84 -8.53
CA ILE A 284 7.76 -8.60 -8.65
C ILE A 284 7.00 -7.54 -9.45
N ALA A 285 6.41 -7.93 -10.58
CA ALA A 285 5.55 -7.06 -11.39
C ALA A 285 4.30 -6.60 -10.62
N HIS A 286 3.70 -7.47 -9.81
CA HIS A 286 2.53 -7.14 -8.98
C HIS A 286 2.86 -6.05 -7.94
N GLU A 287 3.89 -6.27 -7.12
CA GLU A 287 4.27 -5.33 -6.06
C GLU A 287 4.79 -3.98 -6.60
N LEU A 288 5.42 -4.01 -7.77
CA LEU A 288 5.83 -2.78 -8.46
C LEU A 288 4.62 -2.01 -9.00
N ALA A 289 3.60 -2.69 -9.51
CA ALA A 289 2.40 -2.03 -10.02
C ALA A 289 1.61 -1.32 -8.92
N HIS A 290 1.63 -1.85 -7.69
CA HIS A 290 1.01 -1.20 -6.53
C HIS A 290 1.54 0.21 -6.24
N GLN A 291 2.76 0.53 -6.70
CA GLN A 291 3.30 1.88 -6.55
C GLN A 291 2.42 2.93 -7.26
N TRP A 292 1.80 2.58 -8.39
CA TRP A 292 0.77 3.41 -9.03
C TRP A 292 -0.62 3.15 -8.43
N PHE A 293 -1.01 1.88 -8.30
CA PHE A 293 -2.38 1.47 -7.95
C PHE A 293 -2.47 0.92 -6.52
N GLY A 294 -2.97 1.74 -5.61
CA GLY A 294 -3.02 1.48 -4.16
C GLY A 294 -2.15 2.45 -3.38
N ASN A 295 -0.91 2.68 -3.84
CA ASN A 295 0.02 3.57 -3.15
C ASN A 295 -0.18 5.03 -3.57
N SER A 296 0.11 5.37 -4.82
CA SER A 296 -0.11 6.73 -5.34
C SER A 296 -1.60 7.02 -5.46
N VAL A 297 -2.31 6.25 -6.29
CA VAL A 297 -3.76 6.30 -6.41
C VAL A 297 -4.36 5.38 -5.35
N GLY A 298 -4.70 5.93 -4.18
CA GLY A 298 -5.22 5.17 -3.04
C GLY A 298 -6.75 5.03 -3.05
N LEU A 299 -7.31 4.30 -2.07
CA LEU A 299 -8.75 4.04 -2.00
C LEU A 299 -9.47 4.98 -1.04
N ALA A 300 -10.65 5.45 -1.44
CA ALA A 300 -11.57 6.15 -0.55
C ALA A 300 -12.22 5.20 0.49
N ASP A 301 -12.52 3.96 0.07
CA ASP A 301 -13.04 2.90 0.94
C ASP A 301 -12.55 1.53 0.44
N TRP A 302 -12.40 0.57 1.35
CA TRP A 302 -11.95 -0.79 1.04
C TRP A 302 -12.89 -1.55 0.10
N ARG A 303 -14.14 -1.12 -0.07
CA ARG A 303 -15.05 -1.69 -1.06
C ARG A 303 -14.47 -1.69 -2.48
N ASP A 304 -13.63 -0.70 -2.80
CA ASP A 304 -13.06 -0.47 -4.12
C ASP A 304 -11.71 -1.16 -4.30
N ILE A 305 -11.36 -2.13 -3.44
CA ILE A 305 -10.04 -2.81 -3.41
C ILE A 305 -9.65 -3.45 -4.75
N TRP A 306 -10.61 -3.76 -5.63
CA TRP A 306 -10.32 -4.24 -6.98
C TRP A 306 -9.53 -3.21 -7.81
N LEU A 307 -9.62 -1.91 -7.51
CA LEU A 307 -8.82 -0.85 -8.15
C LEU A 307 -7.33 -0.97 -7.83
N ASN A 308 -6.96 -1.58 -6.70
CA ASN A 308 -5.58 -1.92 -6.40
C ASN A 308 -5.25 -3.29 -7.03
N GLU A 309 -5.96 -4.32 -6.59
CA GLU A 309 -5.62 -5.73 -6.83
C GLU A 309 -5.85 -6.17 -8.27
N GLY A 310 -6.92 -5.66 -8.89
CA GLY A 310 -7.22 -5.90 -10.30
C GLY A 310 -6.22 -5.23 -11.23
N PHE A 311 -5.78 -4.02 -10.91
CA PHE A 311 -4.76 -3.31 -11.68
C PHE A 311 -3.39 -3.96 -11.53
N ALA A 312 -2.97 -4.28 -10.31
CA ALA A 312 -1.71 -4.99 -10.07
C ALA A 312 -1.70 -6.35 -10.76
N CYS A 313 -2.80 -7.12 -10.68
CA CYS A 313 -2.92 -8.40 -11.38
C CYS A 313 -2.93 -8.24 -12.91
N TYR A 314 -3.50 -7.18 -13.46
CA TYR A 314 -3.44 -6.90 -14.89
C TYR A 314 -2.04 -6.47 -15.36
N ALA A 315 -1.29 -5.76 -14.52
CA ALA A 315 0.09 -5.37 -14.80
C ALA A 315 1.01 -6.59 -14.96
N GLU A 316 0.75 -7.70 -14.24
CA GLU A 316 1.43 -8.98 -14.46
C GLU A 316 1.30 -9.45 -15.92
N TRP A 317 0.13 -9.25 -16.51
CA TRP A 317 -0.18 -9.70 -17.88
C TRP A 317 0.48 -8.78 -18.90
N LEU A 318 0.52 -7.47 -18.63
CA LEU A 318 1.23 -6.49 -19.43
C LEU A 318 2.74 -6.76 -19.43
N TRP A 319 3.33 -7.02 -18.25
CA TRP A 319 4.74 -7.41 -18.15
C TRP A 319 5.03 -8.70 -18.92
N SER A 320 4.24 -9.75 -18.69
CA SER A 320 4.38 -11.02 -19.40
C SER A 320 4.30 -10.83 -20.93
N GLU A 321 3.43 -9.97 -21.44
CA GLU A 321 3.35 -9.66 -22.87
C GLU A 321 4.59 -8.87 -23.35
N HIS A 322 5.03 -7.89 -22.57
CA HIS A 322 6.19 -7.06 -22.89
C HIS A 322 7.50 -7.85 -22.94
N ASP A 323 7.70 -8.80 -22.02
CA ASP A 323 8.90 -9.65 -21.97
C ASP A 323 8.85 -10.84 -22.97
N GLY A 324 7.86 -10.86 -23.87
CA GLY A 324 7.74 -11.89 -24.90
C GLY A 324 7.16 -13.23 -24.40
N GLY A 325 6.58 -13.23 -23.20
CA GLY A 325 5.87 -14.35 -22.62
C GLY A 325 4.43 -14.50 -23.14
N THR A 326 3.53 -14.95 -22.26
CA THR A 326 2.11 -15.12 -22.63
C THR A 326 1.45 -13.76 -22.80
N THR A 327 0.67 -13.58 -23.88
CA THR A 327 -0.05 -12.32 -24.13
C THR A 327 -1.10 -12.05 -23.07
N ALA A 328 -1.43 -10.78 -22.85
CA ALA A 328 -2.46 -10.37 -21.91
C ALA A 328 -3.82 -10.98 -22.27
N HIS A 329 -4.12 -11.12 -23.56
CA HIS A 329 -5.33 -11.78 -24.02
C HIS A 329 -5.37 -13.28 -23.68
N ALA A 330 -4.26 -14.00 -23.84
CA ALA A 330 -4.18 -15.41 -23.48
C ALA A 330 -4.30 -15.63 -21.96
N HIS A 331 -3.70 -14.75 -21.16
CA HIS A 331 -3.91 -14.72 -19.71
C HIS A 331 -5.39 -14.49 -19.37
N ALA A 332 -6.04 -13.49 -19.95
CA ALA A 332 -7.44 -13.19 -19.72
C ALA A 332 -8.36 -14.38 -20.08
N GLN A 333 -8.15 -15.03 -21.22
CA GLN A 333 -8.91 -16.22 -21.61
C GLN A 333 -8.76 -17.35 -20.58
N ARG A 334 -7.52 -17.66 -20.16
CA ARG A 334 -7.23 -18.70 -19.18
C ARG A 334 -7.83 -18.37 -17.81
N THR A 335 -7.68 -17.13 -17.36
CA THR A 335 -8.22 -16.66 -16.08
C THR A 335 -9.74 -16.76 -16.06
N ARG A 336 -10.42 -16.32 -17.13
CA ARG A 336 -11.88 -16.45 -17.24
C ARG A 336 -12.35 -17.90 -17.20
N LEU A 337 -11.64 -18.81 -17.87
CA LEU A 337 -11.97 -20.25 -17.84
C LEU A 337 -11.84 -20.82 -16.43
N ARG A 338 -10.84 -20.38 -15.65
CA ARG A 338 -10.68 -20.80 -14.24
C ARG A 338 -11.76 -20.21 -13.34
N LEU A 339 -12.09 -18.93 -13.51
CA LEU A 339 -13.13 -18.25 -12.73
C LEU A 339 -14.56 -18.75 -13.03
N ALA A 340 -14.78 -19.40 -14.16
CA ALA A 340 -16.05 -20.04 -14.49
C ALA A 340 -16.31 -21.37 -13.74
N LEU A 341 -15.31 -21.90 -13.02
CA LEU A 341 -15.41 -23.15 -12.26
C LEU A 341 -16.03 -22.99 -10.85
N PRO A 342 -15.58 -22.04 -10.00
CA PRO A 342 -16.17 -21.85 -8.67
C PRO A 342 -17.58 -21.20 -8.74
N PRO A 343 -18.32 -21.19 -7.61
CA PRO A 343 -19.59 -20.47 -7.51
C PRO A 343 -19.47 -18.97 -7.85
N HIS A 344 -20.50 -18.47 -8.53
CA HIS A 344 -20.68 -17.06 -8.87
C HIS A 344 -21.56 -16.38 -7.80
N ASP A 345 -21.01 -16.17 -6.62
CA ASP A 345 -21.70 -15.65 -5.43
C ASP A 345 -21.01 -14.43 -4.79
N ILE A 346 -20.07 -13.80 -5.52
CA ILE A 346 -19.38 -12.58 -5.11
C ILE A 346 -19.67 -11.42 -6.08
N VAL A 347 -19.87 -10.23 -5.52
CA VAL A 347 -19.91 -8.95 -6.24
C VAL A 347 -18.55 -8.28 -6.03
N VAL A 348 -17.78 -8.01 -7.09
CA VAL A 348 -16.38 -7.59 -6.96
C VAL A 348 -16.23 -6.08 -6.73
N GLY A 349 -17.22 -5.26 -7.13
CA GLY A 349 -17.28 -3.84 -6.77
C GLY A 349 -17.74 -3.56 -5.33
N ASP A 350 -18.17 -4.61 -4.61
CA ASP A 350 -18.54 -4.54 -3.19
C ASP A 350 -18.46 -5.96 -2.56
N PRO A 351 -17.25 -6.53 -2.39
CA PRO A 351 -17.09 -7.92 -1.94
C PRO A 351 -17.51 -8.15 -0.49
N GLY A 352 -17.62 -7.07 0.29
CA GLY A 352 -17.77 -7.11 1.74
C GLY A 352 -16.44 -7.36 2.46
N PRO A 353 -16.37 -7.08 3.77
CA PRO A 353 -15.14 -7.20 4.56
C PRO A 353 -14.52 -8.60 4.50
N ASP A 354 -15.33 -9.65 4.56
CA ASP A 354 -14.84 -11.03 4.64
C ASP A 354 -14.22 -11.52 3.32
N ALA A 355 -14.61 -10.93 2.17
CA ALA A 355 -14.17 -11.38 0.85
C ALA A 355 -13.33 -10.35 0.09
N MET A 356 -12.91 -9.25 0.73
CA MET A 356 -12.16 -8.20 0.03
C MET A 356 -10.79 -8.66 -0.50
N PHE A 357 -10.21 -9.71 0.08
CA PHE A 357 -8.98 -10.36 -0.42
C PHE A 357 -9.22 -11.73 -1.09
N ASP A 358 -10.47 -12.03 -1.49
CA ASP A 358 -10.77 -13.24 -2.26
C ASP A 358 -10.10 -13.16 -3.65
N ASP A 359 -9.44 -14.23 -4.11
CA ASP A 359 -8.74 -14.28 -5.42
C ASP A 359 -9.63 -13.82 -6.59
N ARG A 360 -10.96 -14.00 -6.48
CA ARG A 360 -11.92 -13.54 -7.48
C ARG A 360 -11.91 -12.02 -7.63
N VAL A 361 -11.63 -11.24 -6.59
CA VAL A 361 -11.49 -9.78 -6.65
C VAL A 361 -10.32 -9.39 -7.57
N TYR A 362 -9.15 -9.99 -7.35
CA TYR A 362 -7.93 -9.80 -8.15
C TYR A 362 -8.17 -10.19 -9.61
N LYS A 363 -8.59 -11.45 -9.82
CA LYS A 363 -8.68 -12.04 -11.16
C LYS A 363 -9.82 -11.44 -11.97
N ARG A 364 -10.96 -11.14 -11.35
CA ARG A 364 -12.08 -10.51 -12.06
C ARG A 364 -11.82 -9.03 -12.28
N GLY A 365 -11.18 -8.31 -11.35
CA GLY A 365 -10.73 -6.94 -11.57
C GLY A 365 -9.79 -6.82 -12.77
N ALA A 366 -8.80 -7.71 -12.89
CA ALA A 366 -7.93 -7.77 -14.06
C ALA A 366 -8.69 -8.10 -15.37
N LEU A 367 -9.72 -8.96 -15.31
CA LEU A 367 -10.59 -9.20 -16.46
C LEU A 367 -11.46 -8.01 -16.81
N THR A 368 -11.92 -7.21 -15.84
CA THR A 368 -12.65 -5.96 -16.07
C THR A 368 -11.80 -5.00 -16.90
N LEU A 369 -10.53 -4.81 -16.52
CA LEU A 369 -9.59 -3.98 -17.27
C LEU A 369 -9.31 -4.53 -18.67
N HIS A 370 -9.17 -5.85 -18.80
CA HIS A 370 -8.99 -6.45 -20.12
C HIS A 370 -10.23 -6.29 -21.01
N ALA A 371 -11.43 -6.45 -20.43
CA ALA A 371 -12.68 -6.24 -21.14
C ALA A 371 -12.83 -4.77 -21.56
N LEU A 372 -12.44 -3.82 -20.73
CA LEU A 372 -12.35 -2.40 -21.07
C LEU A 372 -11.39 -2.22 -22.27
N ARG A 373 -10.15 -2.70 -22.19
CA ARG A 373 -9.16 -2.62 -23.30
C ARG A 373 -9.71 -3.18 -24.61
N LEU A 374 -10.40 -4.31 -24.58
CA LEU A 374 -11.02 -4.90 -25.78
C LEU A 374 -12.17 -4.07 -26.36
N THR A 375 -12.82 -3.27 -25.53
CA THR A 375 -14.00 -2.46 -25.88
C THR A 375 -13.58 -1.11 -26.45
N ILE A 376 -12.63 -0.42 -25.81
CA ILE A 376 -12.24 0.95 -26.16
C ILE A 376 -10.97 1.02 -27.03
N GLY A 377 -10.27 -0.11 -27.19
CA GLY A 377 -9.02 -0.21 -27.95
C GLY A 377 -7.78 0.17 -27.12
N ASP A 378 -6.60 -0.23 -27.60
CA ASP A 378 -5.33 -0.08 -26.88
C ASP A 378 -4.98 1.40 -26.63
N ASP A 379 -5.11 2.26 -27.64
CA ASP A 379 -4.73 3.69 -27.55
C ASP A 379 -5.54 4.44 -26.49
N ALA A 380 -6.87 4.25 -26.49
CA ALA A 380 -7.75 4.86 -25.49
C ALA A 380 -7.50 4.26 -24.11
N PHE A 381 -7.33 2.94 -24.01
CA PHE A 381 -7.08 2.26 -22.74
C PHE A 381 -5.80 2.74 -22.05
N PHE A 382 -4.66 2.78 -22.75
CA PHE A 382 -3.42 3.30 -22.15
C PHE A 382 -3.47 4.82 -21.93
N THR A 383 -4.33 5.55 -22.65
CA THR A 383 -4.60 6.96 -22.32
C THR A 383 -5.37 7.09 -21.01
N VAL A 384 -6.42 6.29 -20.80
CA VAL A 384 -7.14 6.21 -19.51
C VAL A 384 -6.17 5.90 -18.37
N LEU A 385 -5.30 4.89 -18.50
CA LEU A 385 -4.36 4.53 -17.43
C LEU A 385 -3.40 5.67 -17.08
N ARG A 386 -2.85 6.37 -18.08
CA ARG A 386 -1.95 7.51 -17.86
C ARG A 386 -2.68 8.73 -17.27
N GLU A 387 -3.91 9.00 -17.71
CA GLU A 387 -4.73 10.07 -17.14
C GLU A 387 -5.16 9.76 -15.70
N TRP A 388 -5.50 8.50 -15.41
CA TRP A 388 -5.91 8.02 -14.10
C TRP A 388 -4.81 8.26 -13.06
N THR A 389 -3.60 7.80 -13.35
CA THR A 389 -2.46 7.97 -12.44
C THR A 389 -2.01 9.42 -12.32
N ALA A 390 -2.16 10.23 -13.39
CA ALA A 390 -1.78 11.64 -13.38
C ALA A 390 -2.77 12.50 -12.59
N ARG A 391 -4.08 12.35 -12.81
CA ARG A 391 -5.13 13.16 -12.17
C ARG A 391 -5.30 12.83 -10.69
N HIS A 392 -5.15 11.56 -10.34
CA HIS A 392 -5.36 11.08 -8.97
C HIS A 392 -4.05 10.77 -8.24
N ARG A 393 -2.92 11.29 -8.73
CA ARG A 393 -1.60 11.11 -8.11
C ARG A 393 -1.63 11.54 -6.64
N HIS A 394 -1.25 10.61 -5.75
CA HIS A 394 -1.28 10.78 -4.29
C HIS A 394 -2.66 11.02 -3.66
N GLY A 395 -3.72 10.89 -4.44
CA GLY A 395 -5.10 11.05 -4.00
C GLY A 395 -5.73 9.75 -3.52
N VAL A 396 -7.06 9.82 -3.36
CA VAL A 396 -7.94 8.69 -3.08
C VAL A 396 -9.07 8.69 -4.10
N VAL A 397 -9.51 7.50 -4.50
CA VAL A 397 -10.52 7.32 -5.56
C VAL A 397 -11.53 6.24 -5.20
N SER A 398 -12.62 6.22 -5.97
CA SER A 398 -13.68 5.23 -5.97
C SER A 398 -13.83 4.58 -7.36
N THR A 399 -14.63 3.51 -7.45
CA THR A 399 -14.98 2.91 -8.74
C THR A 399 -15.65 3.94 -9.67
N ASP A 400 -16.53 4.79 -9.13
CA ASP A 400 -17.27 5.78 -9.92
C ASP A 400 -16.32 6.78 -10.60
N ASP A 401 -15.26 7.22 -9.90
CA ASP A 401 -14.24 8.12 -10.48
C ASP A 401 -13.55 7.47 -11.70
N PHE A 402 -13.29 6.16 -11.65
CA PHE A 402 -12.66 5.45 -12.77
C PHE A 402 -13.61 5.30 -13.97
N VAL A 403 -14.88 5.02 -13.71
CA VAL A 403 -15.92 4.94 -14.75
C VAL A 403 -16.09 6.30 -15.43
N GLU A 404 -16.18 7.38 -14.65
CA GLU A 404 -16.30 8.75 -15.17
C GLU A 404 -15.10 9.11 -16.06
N LEU A 405 -13.87 8.80 -15.63
CA LEU A 405 -12.68 9.03 -16.45
C LEU A 405 -12.70 8.23 -17.76
N CYS A 406 -13.19 6.99 -17.73
CA CYS A 406 -13.31 6.19 -18.95
C CYS A 406 -14.27 6.85 -19.94
N ASP A 407 -15.45 7.27 -19.49
CA ASP A 407 -16.45 7.96 -20.32
C ASP A 407 -15.89 9.26 -20.92
N GLU A 408 -15.17 10.06 -20.11
CA GLU A 408 -14.54 11.30 -20.56
C GLU A 408 -13.51 11.07 -21.68
N VAL A 409 -12.61 10.08 -21.51
CA VAL A 409 -11.52 9.82 -22.46
C VAL A 409 -12.06 9.23 -23.77
N THR A 410 -13.13 8.44 -23.72
CA THR A 410 -13.73 7.83 -24.91
C THR A 410 -14.82 8.66 -25.55
N ASP A 411 -15.11 9.86 -25.02
CA ASP A 411 -16.23 10.73 -25.43
C ASP A 411 -17.55 9.94 -25.57
N THR A 412 -17.74 8.98 -24.65
CA THR A 412 -18.90 8.09 -24.66
C THR A 412 -20.05 8.76 -23.91
N THR A 413 -21.19 8.90 -24.59
CA THR A 413 -22.37 9.61 -24.07
C THR A 413 -23.58 8.70 -23.89
N ASP A 414 -23.40 7.39 -24.12
CA ASP A 414 -24.38 6.35 -23.86
C ASP A 414 -24.00 5.48 -22.66
N ASP A 415 -24.89 4.60 -22.23
CA ASP A 415 -24.66 3.76 -21.05
C ASP A 415 -23.74 2.55 -21.32
N SER A 416 -22.99 2.51 -22.43
CA SER A 416 -22.26 1.29 -22.83
C SER A 416 -21.13 0.91 -21.86
N LEU A 417 -20.33 1.87 -21.39
CA LEU A 417 -19.29 1.62 -20.40
C LEU A 417 -19.87 1.37 -19.02
N ALA A 418 -20.90 2.13 -18.60
CA ALA A 418 -21.62 1.86 -17.37
C ALA A 418 -22.18 0.42 -17.32
N LEU A 419 -22.76 -0.07 -18.43
CA LEU A 419 -23.23 -1.45 -18.54
C LEU A 419 -22.09 -2.48 -18.53
N LEU A 420 -20.94 -2.14 -19.11
CA LEU A 420 -19.74 -2.98 -19.03
C LEU A 420 -19.30 -3.13 -17.57
N PHE A 421 -19.07 -2.03 -16.87
CA PHE A 421 -18.64 -2.05 -15.47
C PHE A 421 -19.67 -2.74 -14.57
N ALA A 422 -20.97 -2.46 -14.73
CA ALA A 422 -22.02 -3.11 -13.97
C ALA A 422 -22.03 -4.64 -14.16
N GLY A 423 -21.81 -5.12 -15.39
CA GLY A 423 -21.70 -6.56 -15.65
C GLY A 423 -20.48 -7.21 -15.01
N TRP A 424 -19.34 -6.50 -14.97
CA TRP A 424 -18.09 -7.04 -14.44
C TRP A 424 -17.90 -6.85 -12.94
N LEU A 425 -18.47 -5.82 -12.32
CA LEU A 425 -18.24 -5.45 -10.93
C LEU A 425 -19.47 -5.67 -10.05
N ASP A 426 -20.67 -5.34 -10.52
CA ASP A 426 -21.87 -5.24 -9.69
C ASP A 426 -22.79 -6.47 -9.76
N GLN A 427 -22.48 -7.42 -10.63
CA GLN A 427 -23.25 -8.66 -10.82
C GLN A 427 -22.43 -9.87 -10.43
N THR A 428 -23.06 -10.88 -9.84
CA THR A 428 -22.34 -12.12 -9.51
C THR A 428 -22.00 -12.94 -10.74
N ALA A 429 -22.82 -12.89 -11.80
CA ALA A 429 -22.59 -13.61 -13.04
C ALA A 429 -21.30 -13.17 -13.72
N LEU A 430 -20.44 -14.12 -14.10
CA LEU A 430 -19.20 -13.86 -14.84
C LEU A 430 -19.47 -13.60 -16.34
N PRO A 431 -19.20 -12.40 -16.88
CA PRO A 431 -19.44 -12.11 -18.29
C PRO A 431 -18.50 -12.86 -19.25
N THR A 432 -18.85 -12.88 -20.54
CA THR A 432 -17.92 -13.25 -21.60
C THR A 432 -17.03 -12.06 -21.95
N LEU A 433 -15.77 -12.32 -22.35
CA LEU A 433 -14.91 -11.24 -22.86
C LEU A 433 -15.55 -10.60 -24.11
N PRO A 434 -15.52 -9.25 -24.21
CA PRO A 434 -15.93 -8.56 -25.42
C PRO A 434 -15.16 -9.06 -26.65
N ARG A 435 -15.80 -9.05 -27.82
CA ARG A 435 -15.08 -9.26 -29.07
C ARG A 435 -14.28 -8.00 -29.37
N ARG A 436 -13.01 -8.15 -29.73
CA ARG A 436 -12.18 -7.04 -30.17
C ARG A 436 -12.92 -6.30 -31.29
N GLY A 437 -13.21 -5.01 -31.09
CA GLY A 437 -13.84 -4.19 -32.11
C GLY A 437 -13.05 -4.28 -33.42
N ALA A 438 -13.73 -4.41 -34.55
CA ALA A 438 -13.08 -4.39 -35.86
C ALA A 438 -12.68 -2.93 -36.20
N GLY A 439 -11.64 -2.42 -35.56
CA GLY A 439 -11.11 -1.08 -35.78
C GLY A 439 -10.12 -0.69 -34.71
N GLY A 440 -8.83 -0.83 -35.02
CA GLY A 440 -7.70 -0.57 -34.12
C GLY A 440 -6.58 -1.56 -34.40
#